data_AF-A0A513WY33-F1
#
_entry.id   AF-A0A513WY33-F1
#
_cell.length_a   1.000
_cell.length_b   1.000
_cell.length_c   1.000
_cell.angle_alpha   90.00
_cell.angle_beta   90.00
_cell.angle_gamma   90.00
#
_symmetry.space_group_name_H-M   'P 1'
#
loop_
_entity.id
_entity.type
_entity.pdbx_description
1 polymer ?
#
loop_
_entity_poly.entity_id
_entity_poly.type
_entity_poly.pdbx_seq_one_letter_code
_entity_poly.pdbx_strand_id
1 'polypeptide(L)'
;RMLDTGAKTFIAQNFINHVKESVLYCIDGTGHDRVFLGAPRHFVAGGGMLLQPGGSEPFWVVRSEAKFRTPAVCSPSVSAKTTKIPRPPNAYILYRKERHNTVKDANPGITN
;
A
#
# COMPACT_ATOMS: atom_id res chain seq x y z
N ARG A 1 6.22 2.77 26.23
CA ARG A 1 7.12 2.00 27.14
C ARG A 1 7.72 0.88 26.32
N MET A 2 9.03 0.91 26.08
CA MET A 2 9.71 -0.19 25.38
C MET A 2 9.78 -1.42 26.28
N LEU A 3 9.52 -2.61 25.72
CA LEU A 3 9.84 -3.89 26.37
C LEU A 3 11.35 -4.00 26.55
N ASP A 4 11.79 -4.57 27.67
CA ASP A 4 13.19 -4.88 27.90
C ASP A 4 13.69 -5.98 26.96
N THR A 5 15.00 -6.00 26.71
CA THR A 5 15.63 -6.94 25.77
C THR A 5 15.47 -8.41 26.22
N GLY A 6 15.44 -8.66 27.54
CA GLY A 6 15.26 -10.01 28.08
C GLY A 6 13.86 -10.54 27.78
N ALA A 7 12.83 -9.75 28.05
CA ALA A 7 11.45 -10.07 27.74
C ALA A 7 11.21 -10.22 26.23
N LYS A 8 11.79 -9.36 25.39
CA LYS A 8 11.76 -9.53 23.92
C LYS A 8 12.33 -10.88 23.52
N THR A 9 13.48 -11.27 24.06
CA THR A 9 14.12 -12.55 23.74
C THR A 9 13.27 -13.73 24.19
N PHE A 10 12.71 -13.67 25.40
CA PHE A 10 11.83 -14.71 25.94
C PHE A 10 10.57 -14.91 25.09
N ILE A 11 9.90 -13.82 24.70
CA ILE A 11 8.71 -13.86 23.84
C ILE A 11 9.05 -14.45 22.47
N ALA A 12 10.15 -14.00 21.86
CA ALA A 12 10.61 -14.54 20.58
C ALA A 12 10.91 -16.04 20.64
N GLN A 13 11.63 -16.49 21.67
CA GLN A 13 11.94 -17.92 21.86
C GLN A 13 10.68 -18.77 22.03
N ASN A 14 9.73 -18.32 22.85
CA ASN A 14 8.46 -19.03 23.02
C ASN A 14 7.68 -19.10 21.70
N PHE A 15 7.68 -18.02 20.93
CA PHE A 15 6.99 -17.99 19.66
C PHE A 15 7.66 -18.92 18.63
N ILE A 16 9.01 -18.92 18.53
CA ILE A 16 9.77 -19.88 17.71
C ILE A 16 9.42 -21.31 18.09
N ASN A 17 9.36 -21.62 19.39
CA ASN A 17 9.01 -22.95 19.87
C ASN A 17 7.59 -23.36 19.52
N HIS A 18 6.67 -22.40 19.42
CA HIS A 18 5.27 -22.63 19.06
C HIS A 18 5.09 -22.80 17.55
N VAL A 19 5.62 -21.88 16.74
CA VAL A 19 5.44 -21.90 15.27
C VAL A 19 6.43 -22.79 14.54
N LYS A 20 7.50 -23.23 15.21
CA LYS A 20 8.61 -24.02 14.63
C LYS A 20 9.30 -23.33 13.46
N GLU A 21 9.35 -22.01 13.49
CA GLU A 21 9.99 -21.18 12.46
C GLU A 21 10.84 -20.07 13.10
N SER A 22 11.82 -19.56 12.35
CA SER A 22 12.56 -18.37 12.77
C SER A 22 11.68 -17.12 12.66
N VAL A 23 11.84 -16.22 13.62
CA VAL A 23 11.02 -15.00 13.72
C VAL A 23 11.92 -13.78 13.94
N LEU A 24 11.42 -12.61 13.56
CA LEU A 24 12.06 -11.33 13.83
C LEU A 24 11.05 -10.31 14.34
N TYR A 25 11.55 -9.34 15.10
CA TYR A 25 10.81 -8.14 15.43
C TYR A 25 10.96 -7.13 14.30
N CYS A 26 9.87 -6.45 13.93
CA CYS A 26 9.92 -5.32 13.02
C CYS A 26 9.00 -4.18 13.46
N ILE A 27 9.38 -2.94 13.13
CA ILE A 27 8.63 -1.73 13.43
C ILE A 27 7.64 -1.45 12.31
N ASP A 28 6.43 -1.00 12.65
CA ASP A 28 5.46 -0.54 11.67
C ASP A 28 5.95 0.73 10.95
N GLY A 29 6.21 0.60 9.65
CA GLY A 29 6.65 1.70 8.81
C GLY A 29 5.51 2.64 8.35
N THR A 30 4.25 2.40 8.73
CA THR A 30 3.14 3.32 8.42
C THR A 30 2.99 4.46 9.43
N GLY A 31 3.90 4.55 10.42
CA GLY A 31 3.95 5.65 11.39
C GLY A 31 3.21 5.41 12.71
N HIS A 32 2.70 4.21 12.94
CA HIS A 32 2.18 3.84 14.26
C HIS A 32 3.32 3.32 15.16
N ASP A 33 3.26 3.61 16.46
CA ASP A 33 4.18 3.03 17.46
C ASP A 33 3.80 1.57 17.75
N ARG A 34 4.07 0.70 16.78
CA ARG A 34 3.75 -0.73 16.83
C ARG A 34 4.97 -1.54 16.43
N VAL A 35 5.13 -2.67 17.10
CA VAL A 35 6.15 -3.66 16.79
C VAL A 35 5.45 -4.99 16.52
N PHE A 36 5.80 -5.62 15.42
CA PHE A 36 5.32 -6.95 15.06
C PHE A 36 6.38 -8.00 15.35
N LEU A 37 5.93 -9.23 15.63
CA LEU A 37 6.77 -10.41 15.75
C LEU A 37 6.25 -11.47 14.79
N GLY A 38 7.11 -11.98 13.93
CA GLY A 38 6.67 -12.93 12.91
C GLY A 38 7.81 -13.55 12.12
N ALA A 39 7.50 -14.64 11.41
CA ALA A 39 8.42 -15.19 10.42
C ALA A 39 8.57 -14.21 9.25
N PRO A 40 9.79 -14.02 8.70
CA PRO A 40 10.04 -13.13 7.56
C PRO A 40 9.09 -13.35 6.39
N ARG A 41 8.71 -14.61 6.14
CA ARG A 41 7.77 -15.00 5.07
C ARG A 41 6.41 -14.31 5.17
N HIS A 42 5.90 -14.10 6.38
CA HIS A 42 4.57 -13.50 6.59
C HIS A 42 4.58 -12.00 6.26
N PHE A 43 5.72 -11.34 6.47
CA PHE A 43 5.89 -9.93 6.17
C PHE A 43 6.00 -9.64 4.67
N VAL A 44 6.51 -10.59 3.88
CA VAL A 44 6.69 -10.44 2.43
C VAL A 44 5.57 -11.04 1.57
N ALA A 45 4.83 -12.03 2.09
CA ALA A 45 3.80 -12.74 1.34
C ALA A 45 2.66 -11.83 0.82
N GLY A 46 2.34 -10.75 1.54
CA GLY A 46 1.30 -9.78 1.18
C GLY A 46 1.79 -8.56 0.39
N GLY A 47 3.00 -8.60 -0.19
CA GLY A 47 3.59 -7.42 -0.86
C GLY A 47 4.19 -6.38 0.10
N GLY A 48 4.32 -6.73 1.38
CA GLY A 48 5.11 -5.96 2.33
C GLY A 48 6.62 -6.11 2.07
N MET A 49 7.40 -5.14 2.52
CA MET A 49 8.85 -5.16 2.46
C MET A 49 9.43 -4.94 3.85
N LEU A 50 10.51 -5.66 4.15
CA LEU A 50 11.34 -5.42 5.33
C LEU A 50 12.55 -4.57 4.91
N LEU A 51 12.73 -3.44 5.58
CA LEU A 51 13.84 -2.50 5.35
C LEU A 51 14.67 -2.40 6.61
N GLN A 52 15.98 -2.58 6.51
CA GLN A 52 16.88 -2.41 7.66
C GLN A 52 17.99 -1.41 7.33
N PRO A 53 17.74 -0.10 7.54
CA PRO A 53 18.80 0.89 7.50
C PRO A 53 19.88 0.55 8.56
N GLY A 54 21.16 0.66 8.19
CA GLY A 54 22.30 0.10 8.93
C GLY A 54 22.21 0.19 10.45
N GLY A 55 22.09 -0.96 11.11
CA GLY A 55 22.12 -1.11 12.57
C GLY A 55 20.79 -0.86 13.30
N SER A 56 19.72 -0.47 12.61
CA SER A 56 18.39 -0.28 13.21
C SER A 56 17.58 -1.58 13.27
N GLU A 57 16.52 -1.59 14.10
CA GLU A 57 15.49 -2.63 14.02
C GLU A 57 14.81 -2.56 12.64
N PRO A 58 14.48 -3.71 12.01
CA PRO A 58 13.92 -3.71 10.67
C PRO A 58 12.53 -3.08 10.67
N PHE A 59 12.21 -2.33 9.63
CA PHE A 59 10.91 -1.70 9.41
C PHE A 59 10.11 -2.55 8.43
N TRP A 60 8.85 -2.82 8.75
CA TRP A 60 7.91 -3.40 7.81
C TRP A 60 7.07 -2.30 7.17
N VAL A 61 7.11 -2.22 5.84
CA VAL A 61 6.32 -1.26 5.06
C VAL A 61 5.46 -2.00 4.05
N VAL A 62 4.17 -1.64 3.98
CA VAL A 62 3.32 -2.01 2.85
C VAL A 62 3.29 -0.83 1.90
N ARG A 63 3.73 -1.04 0.67
CA ARG A 63 3.50 -0.05 -0.39
C ARG A 63 2.00 -0.06 -0.69
N SER A 64 1.25 0.87 -0.08
CA SER A 64 -0.11 1.20 -0.52
C SER A 64 -0.07 1.36 -2.03
N GLU A 65 -0.96 0.65 -2.75
CA GLU A 65 -0.88 0.29 -4.16
C GLU A 65 -0.42 1.42 -5.12
N ALA A 66 0.88 1.67 -5.14
CA ALA A 66 1.55 2.33 -6.25
C ALA A 66 2.04 1.21 -7.18
N LYS A 67 1.11 0.62 -7.94
CA LYS A 67 1.33 -0.01 -9.25
C LYS A 67 2.76 -0.51 -9.53
N PHE A 68 3.23 -1.55 -8.84
CA PHE A 68 4.35 -2.34 -9.34
C PHE A 68 3.79 -3.63 -9.91
N ARG A 69 3.45 -3.58 -11.20
CA ARG A 69 3.26 -4.78 -12.01
C ARG A 69 4.63 -5.37 -12.31
N THR A 70 4.98 -6.47 -11.64
CA THR A 70 5.91 -7.47 -12.18
C THR A 70 5.40 -8.88 -11.81
N PRO A 71 5.53 -9.87 -12.72
CA PRO A 71 4.76 -11.10 -12.65
C PRO A 71 5.53 -12.13 -11.82
N ALA A 72 5.03 -12.46 -10.63
CA ALA A 72 5.34 -13.71 -9.97
C ALA A 72 4.02 -14.44 -9.75
N VAL A 73 3.88 -15.54 -10.48
CA VAL A 73 2.80 -16.51 -10.42
C VAL A 73 2.61 -16.96 -8.98
N CYS A 74 1.41 -16.72 -8.43
CA CYS A 74 0.70 -17.54 -7.46
C CYS A 74 -0.62 -16.83 -7.13
N SER A 75 -1.67 -17.14 -7.90
CA SER A 75 -3.03 -16.65 -7.69
C SER A 75 -3.63 -17.28 -6.43
N PRO A 76 -4.33 -16.49 -5.59
CA PRO A 76 -5.64 -16.93 -5.13
C PRO A 76 -6.73 -15.99 -5.65
N SER A 77 -7.78 -16.65 -6.12
CA SER A 77 -8.95 -16.09 -6.79
C SER A 77 -9.81 -15.24 -5.85
N VAL A 78 -9.72 -13.92 -5.95
CA VAL A 78 -10.85 -13.04 -5.65
C VAL A 78 -10.85 -11.89 -6.65
N SER A 79 -11.75 -11.95 -7.62
CA SER A 79 -12.01 -10.86 -8.58
C SER A 79 -12.70 -9.70 -7.83
N ALA A 80 -11.93 -8.89 -7.11
CA ALA A 80 -12.39 -7.58 -6.66
C ALA A 80 -12.55 -6.70 -7.91
N LYS A 81 -13.79 -6.47 -8.35
CA LYS A 81 -14.07 -5.52 -9.43
C LYS A 81 -13.60 -4.14 -8.96
N THR A 82 -12.45 -3.70 -9.46
CA THR A 82 -11.88 -2.40 -9.13
C THR A 82 -12.87 -1.32 -9.54
N THR A 83 -13.41 -0.56 -8.58
CA THR A 83 -14.28 0.59 -8.86
C THR A 83 -13.52 1.57 -9.74
N LYS A 84 -13.95 1.70 -11.01
CA LYS A 84 -13.31 2.60 -11.97
C LYS A 84 -13.65 4.04 -11.59
N ILE A 85 -12.71 4.74 -10.96
CA ILE A 85 -12.85 6.17 -10.65
C ILE A 85 -12.84 6.94 -11.98
N PRO A 86 -13.86 7.77 -12.28
CA PRO A 86 -13.88 8.60 -13.47
C PRO A 86 -12.78 9.66 -13.41
N ARG A 87 -12.22 10.01 -14.57
CA ARG A 87 -11.17 11.02 -14.64
C ARG A 87 -11.74 12.41 -14.32
N PRO A 88 -11.01 13.26 -13.60
CA PRO A 88 -11.42 14.66 -13.46
C PRO A 88 -11.46 15.35 -14.83
N PRO A 89 -12.37 16.33 -15.02
CA PRO A 89 -12.42 17.11 -16.26
C PRO A 89 -11.14 17.93 -16.42
N ASN A 90 -10.57 17.93 -17.64
CA ASN A 90 -9.43 18.80 -17.94
C ASN A 90 -9.89 20.26 -18.14
N ALA A 91 -8.93 21.19 -18.22
CA ALA A 91 -9.22 22.62 -18.36
C ALA A 91 -10.08 22.96 -19.59
N TYR A 92 -9.90 22.24 -20.70
CA TYR A 92 -10.70 22.43 -21.91
C TYR A 92 -12.17 22.04 -21.73
N ILE A 93 -12.43 20.94 -21.02
CA ILE A 93 -13.79 20.51 -20.68
C ILE A 93 -14.50 21.59 -19.85
N LEU A 94 -13.79 22.20 -18.89
CA LEU A 94 -14.34 23.28 -18.07
C LEU A 94 -14.67 24.52 -18.91
N TYR A 95 -13.71 25.02 -19.70
CA TYR A 95 -13.89 26.17 -20.59
C TYR A 95 -15.08 25.99 -21.54
N ARG A 96 -15.14 24.83 -22.22
CA ARG A 96 -16.18 24.55 -23.20
C ARG A 96 -17.54 24.49 -22.50
N LYS A 97 -17.67 23.84 -21.34
CA LYS A 97 -18.94 23.74 -20.61
C LYS A 97 -19.54 25.11 -20.28
N GLU A 98 -18.71 26.09 -19.91
CA GLU A 98 -19.18 27.44 -19.56
C GLU A 98 -19.57 28.28 -20.78
N ARG A 99 -18.83 28.16 -21.89
CA ARG A 99 -18.97 29.07 -23.04
C ARG A 99 -19.69 28.48 -24.25
N HIS A 100 -19.93 27.17 -24.27
CA HIS A 100 -20.47 26.49 -25.46
C HIS A 100 -21.82 27.04 -25.89
N ASN A 101 -22.73 27.28 -24.94
CA ASN A 101 -24.05 27.82 -25.24
C ASN A 101 -23.93 29.21 -25.87
N THR A 102 -23.13 30.11 -25.28
CA THR A 102 -22.89 31.46 -25.82
C THR A 102 -22.31 31.44 -27.23
N VAL A 103 -21.35 30.56 -27.51
CA VAL A 103 -20.76 30.44 -28.85
C VAL A 103 -21.78 29.93 -29.87
N LYS A 104 -22.63 28.97 -29.46
CA LYS A 104 -23.67 28.39 -30.30
C LYS A 104 -24.80 29.39 -30.59
N ASP A 105 -25.20 30.16 -29.60
CA ASP A 105 -26.23 31.20 -29.75
C ASP A 105 -25.75 32.34 -30.65
N ALA A 106 -24.47 32.74 -30.52
CA ALA A 106 -23.87 33.77 -31.37
C ALA A 106 -23.59 33.28 -32.81
N ASN A 107 -23.47 31.96 -33.02
CA ASN A 107 -23.13 31.37 -34.32
C ASN A 107 -24.04 30.16 -34.63
N PRO A 108 -25.32 30.38 -34.95
CA PRO A 108 -26.29 29.30 -35.16
C PRO A 108 -25.99 28.43 -36.39
N GLY A 109 -25.09 28.86 -37.28
CA GLY A 109 -24.63 28.07 -38.44
C GLY A 109 -23.52 27.07 -38.13
N ILE A 110 -22.97 27.05 -36.91
CA ILE A 110 -21.90 26.13 -36.52
C ILE A 110 -22.50 24.94 -35.75
N THR A 111 -22.21 23.72 -36.23
CA THR A 111 -22.59 22.46 -35.58
C THR A 111 -21.44 21.89 -34.75
N ASN A 112 -21.75 20.99 -33.80
CA ASN A 112 -20.77 20.41 -32.87
C ASN A 112 -19.74 19.51 -33.55
#